data_AF-A0A936LYH6-F1
#
_entry.id   AF-A0A936LYH6-F1
#
_cell.length_a   1.000
_cell.length_b   1.000
_cell.length_c   1.000
_cell.angle_alpha   90.00
_cell.angle_beta   90.00
_cell.angle_gamma   90.00
#
_symmetry.space_group_name_H-M   'P 1'
#
loop_
_entity.id
_entity.type
_entity.pdbx_description
1 polymer ?
#
loop_
_entity_poly.entity_id
_entity_poly.type
_entity_poly.pdbx_seq_one_letter_code
_entity_poly.pdbx_strand_id
1 'polypeptide(L)'
;MAADQVHFVRVDRRRRLRSETLPARTLQHLESEFHASHWILDRWTRPRFRDAAIRTLSSDASGGLVLVGPTIRFNVPPPFTELFEPLPLTGGVGGRSAQLDVLTGPEPSRQEKRRRRYYQFVGVVGGIIAIGWLLSPLVGPYPSLMLVLAMNVTLHVLIVLLSAWWRRRRGRWYLLPAAVAIVGGIGSGPGGLIRLTRFDTVAIVRETETVEGTVPAVELITSTGERYRYVVTEREALAFLAAWQSPRPPPSLEELRELPGVTRAALPGN
;
A
#
# COMPACT_ATOMS: atom_id res chain seq x y z
N MET A 1 -21.90 5.24 -23.91
CA MET A 1 -20.83 6.21 -23.56
C MET A 1 -20.48 6.05 -22.08
N ALA A 2 -19.75 4.99 -21.73
CA ALA A 2 -19.35 4.64 -20.36
C ALA A 2 -17.81 4.45 -20.22
N ALA A 3 -17.05 4.88 -21.23
CA ALA A 3 -15.67 4.44 -21.47
C ALA A 3 -14.65 4.88 -20.38
N ASP A 4 -15.00 5.87 -19.55
CA ASP A 4 -14.08 6.45 -18.56
C ASP A 4 -14.47 6.17 -17.10
N GLN A 5 -15.49 5.35 -16.85
CA GLN A 5 -15.91 5.03 -15.49
C GLN A 5 -15.01 3.95 -14.86
N VAL A 6 -14.61 4.16 -13.60
CA VAL A 6 -13.92 3.13 -12.82
C VAL A 6 -14.94 2.09 -12.33
N HIS A 7 -14.65 0.82 -12.57
CA HIS A 7 -15.47 -0.31 -12.13
C HIS A 7 -14.99 -0.82 -10.78
N PHE A 8 -15.91 -0.85 -9.81
CA PHE A 8 -15.68 -1.42 -8.49
C PHE A 8 -16.25 -2.82 -8.41
N VAL A 9 -15.39 -3.79 -8.09
CA VAL A 9 -15.78 -5.17 -7.83
C VAL A 9 -15.52 -5.48 -6.37
N ARG A 10 -16.58 -5.56 -5.58
CA ARG A 10 -16.51 -5.91 -4.16
C ARG A 10 -16.65 -7.42 -3.99
N VAL A 11 -15.75 -8.02 -3.25
CA VAL A 11 -15.89 -9.40 -2.80
C VAL A 11 -16.68 -9.36 -1.49
N ASP A 12 -17.78 -10.10 -1.39
CA ASP A 12 -18.55 -10.16 -0.15
C ASP A 12 -17.96 -11.18 0.85
N ARG A 13 -18.51 -11.26 2.07
CA ARG A 13 -18.06 -12.24 3.08
C ARG A 13 -18.26 -13.69 2.64
N ARG A 14 -19.20 -13.96 1.74
CA ARG A 14 -19.43 -15.26 1.10
C ARG A 14 -18.51 -15.47 -0.11
N ARG A 15 -17.60 -14.54 -0.36
CA ARG A 15 -16.57 -14.53 -1.40
C ARG A 15 -17.13 -14.39 -2.81
N ARG A 16 -18.38 -13.94 -2.94
CA ARG A 16 -18.98 -13.63 -4.23
C ARG A 16 -18.59 -12.25 -4.68
N LEU A 17 -18.37 -12.09 -5.98
CA LEU A 17 -18.05 -10.80 -6.57
C LEU A 17 -19.35 -10.03 -6.86
N ARG A 18 -19.36 -8.74 -6.53
CA ARG A 18 -20.48 -7.83 -6.80
C ARG A 18 -19.95 -6.56 -7.42
N SER A 19 -20.60 -6.11 -8.48
CA SER A 19 -20.33 -4.82 -9.11
C SER A 19 -21.64 -4.26 -9.64
N GLU A 20 -21.83 -2.95 -9.49
CA GLU A 20 -23.01 -2.24 -10.00
C GLU A 20 -22.82 -1.83 -11.46
N THR A 21 -21.57 -1.67 -11.90
CA THR A 21 -21.23 -1.06 -13.19
C THR A 21 -20.62 -2.05 -14.17
N LEU A 22 -20.05 -3.15 -13.70
CA LEU A 22 -19.43 -4.16 -14.57
C LEU A 22 -20.51 -5.06 -15.21
N PRO A 23 -20.40 -5.41 -16.52
CA PRO A 23 -21.33 -6.33 -17.16
C PRO A 23 -21.42 -7.68 -16.44
N ALA A 24 -22.64 -8.21 -16.29
CA ALA A 24 -22.90 -9.44 -15.53
C ALA A 24 -22.10 -10.65 -16.05
N ARG A 25 -21.93 -10.77 -17.38
CA ARG A 25 -21.13 -11.84 -18.01
C ARG A 25 -19.65 -11.77 -17.60
N THR A 26 -19.08 -10.57 -17.62
CA THR A 26 -17.68 -10.33 -17.22
C THR A 26 -17.49 -10.57 -15.72
N LEU A 27 -18.44 -10.12 -14.90
CA LEU A 27 -18.44 -10.38 -13.46
C LEU A 27 -18.49 -11.87 -13.15
N GLN A 28 -19.35 -12.64 -13.84
CA GLN A 28 -19.42 -14.10 -13.71
C GLN A 28 -18.13 -14.78 -14.14
N HIS A 29 -17.48 -14.33 -15.22
CA HIS A 29 -16.19 -14.88 -15.63
C HIS A 29 -15.12 -14.62 -14.56
N LEU A 30 -15.00 -13.38 -14.08
CA LEU A 30 -14.08 -13.05 -12.98
C LEU A 30 -14.35 -13.87 -11.71
N GLU A 31 -15.62 -14.03 -11.35
CA GLU A 31 -16.03 -14.85 -10.21
C GLU A 31 -15.65 -16.32 -10.41
N SER A 32 -15.88 -16.88 -11.60
CA SER A 32 -15.49 -18.26 -11.92
C SER A 32 -13.99 -18.48 -11.76
N GLU A 33 -13.16 -17.55 -12.24
CA GLU A 33 -11.70 -17.63 -12.13
C GLU A 33 -11.22 -17.43 -10.68
N PHE A 34 -11.91 -16.56 -9.93
CA PHE A 34 -11.68 -16.38 -8.51
C PHE A 34 -11.99 -17.65 -7.69
N HIS A 35 -12.99 -18.43 -8.12
CA HIS A 35 -13.44 -19.64 -7.45
C HIS A 35 -12.79 -20.94 -7.93
N ALA A 36 -12.19 -20.99 -9.13
CA ALA A 36 -11.58 -22.17 -9.75
C ALA A 36 -10.39 -22.77 -8.97
N SER A 37 -10.16 -22.34 -7.75
CA SER A 37 -8.89 -22.36 -7.06
C SER A 37 -9.02 -22.76 -5.59
N HIS A 38 -8.25 -23.78 -5.19
CA HIS A 38 -8.20 -24.30 -3.81
C HIS A 38 -7.78 -23.23 -2.80
N TRP A 39 -8.32 -23.27 -1.58
CA TRP A 39 -8.26 -22.15 -0.61
C TRP A 39 -6.88 -21.88 0.02
N ILE A 40 -5.92 -22.80 -0.11
CA ILE A 40 -4.66 -22.77 0.66
C ILE A 40 -3.74 -21.60 0.28
N LEU A 41 -3.94 -20.98 -0.90
CA LEU A 41 -3.14 -19.85 -1.38
C LEU A 41 -4.00 -18.62 -1.63
N ASP A 42 -3.39 -17.45 -1.45
CA ASP A 42 -3.96 -16.14 -1.74
C ASP A 42 -4.58 -16.08 -3.14
N ARG A 43 -5.91 -16.04 -3.22
CA ARG A 43 -6.65 -16.08 -4.50
C ARG A 43 -6.35 -14.88 -5.39
N TRP A 44 -6.07 -13.74 -4.78
CA TRP A 44 -5.75 -12.49 -5.44
C TRP A 44 -4.48 -12.58 -6.30
N THR A 45 -3.57 -13.49 -5.94
CA THR A 45 -2.25 -13.56 -6.57
C THR A 45 -2.15 -14.65 -7.62
N ARG A 46 -3.22 -15.40 -7.87
CA ARG A 46 -3.18 -16.53 -8.81
C ARG A 46 -3.11 -16.04 -10.26
N PRO A 47 -2.26 -16.64 -11.11
CA PRO A 47 -2.12 -16.23 -12.51
C PRO A 47 -3.46 -16.14 -13.25
N ARG A 48 -4.28 -17.20 -13.19
CA ARG A 48 -5.58 -17.22 -13.89
C ARG A 48 -6.51 -16.07 -13.54
N PHE A 49 -6.66 -15.79 -12.24
CA PHE A 49 -7.50 -14.68 -11.78
C PHE A 49 -6.91 -13.33 -12.18
N ARG A 50 -5.58 -13.18 -12.08
CA ARG A 50 -4.88 -11.97 -12.51
C ARG A 50 -5.04 -11.71 -14.00
N ASP A 51 -4.86 -12.74 -14.82
CA ASP A 51 -5.02 -12.66 -16.26
C ASP A 51 -6.46 -12.30 -16.62
N ALA A 52 -7.44 -12.86 -15.91
CA ALA A 52 -8.85 -12.51 -16.09
C ALA A 52 -9.14 -11.05 -15.70
N ALA A 53 -8.54 -10.55 -14.62
CA ALA A 53 -8.65 -9.15 -14.20
C ALA A 53 -7.99 -8.19 -15.20
N ILE A 54 -6.80 -8.52 -15.70
CA ILE A 54 -6.10 -7.74 -16.73
C ILE A 54 -6.90 -7.74 -18.04
N ARG A 55 -7.42 -8.89 -18.47
CA ARG A 55 -8.32 -8.97 -19.63
C ARG A 55 -9.55 -8.09 -19.45
N THR A 56 -10.20 -8.18 -18.28
CA THR A 56 -11.37 -7.36 -17.94
C THR A 56 -11.05 -5.87 -18.01
N LEU A 57 -9.90 -5.45 -17.47
CA LEU A 57 -9.43 -4.06 -17.58
C LEU A 57 -9.32 -3.62 -19.05
N SER A 58 -8.76 -4.46 -19.91
CA SER A 58 -8.58 -4.15 -21.33
C SER A 58 -9.88 -4.17 -22.17
N SER A 59 -10.87 -5.00 -21.82
CA SER A 59 -12.07 -5.23 -22.63
C SER A 59 -13.29 -4.47 -22.13
N ASP A 60 -13.62 -4.61 -20.86
CA ASP A 60 -14.93 -4.23 -20.30
C ASP A 60 -14.83 -3.10 -19.27
N ALA A 61 -13.62 -2.77 -18.81
CA ALA A 61 -13.37 -1.79 -17.76
C ALA A 61 -12.24 -0.81 -18.14
N SER A 62 -12.26 -0.29 -19.37
CA SER A 62 -11.23 0.62 -19.90
C SER A 62 -11.00 1.87 -19.05
N GLY A 63 -12.02 2.35 -18.33
CA GLY A 63 -11.90 3.48 -17.41
C GLY A 63 -11.19 3.16 -16.09
N GLY A 64 -10.95 1.87 -15.81
CA GLY A 64 -10.20 1.36 -14.67
C GLY A 64 -10.94 0.28 -13.90
N LEU A 65 -10.18 -0.64 -13.29
CA LEU A 65 -10.71 -1.76 -12.50
C LEU A 65 -10.15 -1.73 -11.08
N VAL A 66 -11.05 -1.70 -10.09
CA VAL A 66 -10.70 -1.77 -8.66
C VAL A 66 -11.40 -2.96 -8.03
N LEU A 67 -10.61 -3.87 -7.47
CA LEU A 67 -11.09 -5.02 -6.72
C LEU A 67 -10.99 -4.74 -5.22
N VAL A 68 -12.08 -4.89 -4.49
CA VAL A 68 -12.16 -4.60 -3.06
C VAL A 68 -12.38 -5.90 -2.28
N GLY A 69 -11.50 -6.17 -1.31
CA GLY A 69 -11.51 -7.37 -0.50
C GLY A 69 -12.69 -7.44 0.49
N PRO A 70 -13.03 -8.65 0.97
CA PRO A 70 -14.26 -8.90 1.74
C PRO A 70 -14.26 -8.35 3.16
N THR A 71 -13.10 -7.96 3.66
CA THR A 71 -12.95 -7.43 5.01
C THR A 71 -12.88 -5.90 5.04
N ILE A 72 -12.76 -5.25 3.87
CA ILE A 72 -12.82 -3.79 3.75
C ILE A 72 -14.25 -3.33 4.08
N ARG A 73 -14.38 -2.48 5.10
CA ARG A 73 -15.69 -2.05 5.63
C ARG A 73 -16.10 -0.66 5.20
N PHE A 74 -15.18 0.15 4.69
CA PHE A 74 -15.49 1.52 4.31
C PHE A 74 -16.15 1.59 2.94
N ASN A 75 -16.98 2.64 2.76
CA ASN A 75 -17.61 2.90 1.48
C ASN A 75 -16.61 3.50 0.48
N VAL A 76 -16.84 3.26 -0.81
CA VAL A 76 -16.02 3.89 -1.86
C VAL A 76 -16.31 5.40 -1.79
N PRO A 77 -15.28 6.24 -1.60
CA PRO A 77 -15.46 7.68 -1.52
C PRO A 77 -15.74 8.26 -2.92
N PRO A 78 -16.35 9.47 -3.00
CA PRO A 78 -16.45 10.18 -4.27
C PRO A 78 -15.05 10.49 -4.84
N PRO A 79 -14.94 10.69 -6.17
CA PRO A 79 -13.67 11.05 -6.80
C PRO A 79 -13.16 12.42 -6.34
N PHE A 80 -11.83 12.60 -6.32
CA PHE A 80 -11.25 13.93 -6.26
C PHE A 80 -11.49 14.67 -7.57
N THR A 81 -12.31 15.71 -7.53
CA THR A 81 -12.65 16.58 -8.67
C THR A 81 -11.62 17.70 -8.87
N GLU A 82 -10.99 18.14 -7.79
CA GLU A 82 -9.96 19.16 -7.77
C GLU A 82 -8.58 18.57 -8.09
N LEU A 83 -7.72 19.39 -8.70
CA LEU A 83 -6.31 19.05 -8.84
C LEU A 83 -5.64 19.14 -7.47
N PHE A 84 -4.81 18.16 -7.14
CA PHE A 84 -4.04 18.14 -5.91
C PHE A 84 -2.59 17.80 -6.22
N GLU A 85 -1.68 18.35 -5.42
CA GLU A 85 -0.26 18.05 -5.51
C GLU A 85 0.02 16.58 -5.12
N PRO A 86 1.06 15.93 -5.66
CA PRO A 86 1.38 14.54 -5.34
C PRO A 86 1.40 14.27 -3.83
N LEU A 87 0.51 13.40 -3.35
CA LEU A 87 0.38 13.11 -1.92
C LEU A 87 1.23 11.89 -1.57
N PRO A 88 2.25 12.02 -0.70
CA PRO A 88 3.03 10.87 -0.29
C PRO A 88 2.18 9.91 0.53
N LEU A 89 2.22 8.62 0.18
CA LEU A 89 1.75 7.55 1.05
C LEU A 89 2.85 7.24 2.08
N THR A 90 2.47 7.28 3.35
CA THR A 90 3.38 7.12 4.49
C THR A 90 3.29 5.74 5.12
N GLY A 91 2.27 4.96 4.74
CA GLY A 91 1.91 3.71 5.43
C GLY A 91 1.62 3.99 6.91
N GLY A 92 1.17 5.21 7.20
CA GLY A 92 0.95 5.82 8.51
C GLY A 92 2.18 5.97 9.42
N VAL A 93 3.42 5.82 8.94
CA VAL A 93 4.62 6.11 9.75
C VAL A 93 4.95 7.59 9.58
N GLY A 94 4.40 8.43 10.45
CA GLY A 94 4.75 9.85 10.54
C GLY A 94 4.01 10.75 9.55
N GLY A 95 3.28 11.71 10.10
CA GLY A 95 2.74 12.86 9.38
C GLY A 95 1.32 12.67 8.88
N ARG A 96 0.36 13.25 9.61
CA ARG A 96 -0.87 13.74 8.97
C ARG A 96 -0.44 14.73 7.89
N SER A 97 -0.62 14.37 6.63
CA SER A 97 -0.62 15.37 5.58
C SER A 97 -1.88 16.21 5.82
N ALA A 98 -1.73 17.49 6.18
CA ALA A 98 -2.86 18.40 6.36
C ALA A 98 -3.77 18.42 5.12
N GLN A 99 -3.20 18.19 3.94
CA GLN A 99 -3.92 18.06 2.68
C GLN A 99 -4.75 16.77 2.61
N LEU A 100 -4.24 15.65 3.12
CA LEU A 100 -5.00 14.40 3.24
C LEU A 100 -6.20 14.58 4.21
N ASP A 101 -6.00 15.31 5.32
CA ASP A 101 -7.07 15.63 6.28
C ASP A 101 -8.19 16.47 5.64
N VAL A 102 -7.82 17.49 4.84
CA VAL A 102 -8.79 18.33 4.12
C VAL A 102 -9.55 17.52 3.07
N LEU A 103 -8.87 16.64 2.33
CA LEU A 103 -9.46 15.90 1.22
C LEU A 103 -10.29 14.68 1.65
N THR A 104 -9.96 14.04 2.78
CA THR A 104 -10.64 12.81 3.23
C THR A 104 -11.54 12.99 4.45
N GLY A 105 -11.55 14.17 5.06
CA GLY A 105 -12.36 14.48 6.23
C GLY A 105 -11.83 13.93 7.56
N PRO A 106 -12.62 14.04 8.65
CA PRO A 106 -12.20 13.63 9.99
C PRO A 106 -11.89 12.13 10.08
N GLU A 107 -10.83 11.82 10.83
CA GLU A 107 -10.12 10.54 10.92
C GLU A 107 -11.04 9.33 11.23
N PRO A 108 -11.14 8.30 10.37
CA PRO A 108 -11.90 7.10 10.71
C PRO A 108 -11.08 6.12 11.58
N SER A 109 -11.64 5.90 12.77
CA SER A 109 -11.66 4.67 13.58
C SER A 109 -10.38 4.09 14.25
N ARG A 110 -10.64 3.26 15.28
CA ARG A 110 -9.82 2.93 16.47
C ARG A 110 -8.52 2.15 16.22
N GLN A 111 -8.27 1.63 15.02
CA GLN A 111 -7.09 0.81 14.72
C GLN A 111 -5.80 1.64 14.63
N GLU A 112 -5.87 2.88 14.15
CA GLU A 112 -4.71 3.77 14.01
C GLU A 112 -4.16 4.19 15.39
N LYS A 113 -5.04 4.32 16.39
CA LYS A 113 -4.67 4.51 17.81
C LYS A 113 -3.88 3.31 18.37
N ARG A 114 -4.14 2.09 17.90
CA ARG A 114 -3.44 0.88 18.36
C ARG A 114 -2.00 0.82 17.84
N ARG A 115 -1.79 1.26 16.60
CA ARG A 115 -0.47 1.37 15.98
C ARG A 115 0.41 2.44 16.64
N ARG A 116 -0.19 3.56 17.07
CA ARG A 116 0.49 4.57 17.91
C ARG A 116 0.91 4.00 19.26
N ARG A 117 0.05 3.20 19.91
CA ARG A 117 0.41 2.49 21.16
C ARG A 117 1.48 1.43 20.96
N TYR A 118 1.51 0.75 19.82
CA TYR A 118 2.54 -0.25 19.52
C TYR A 118 3.92 0.38 19.35
N TYR A 119 4.05 1.48 18.59
CA TYR A 119 5.34 2.19 18.51
C TYR A 119 5.75 2.83 19.84
N GLN A 120 4.80 3.31 20.65
CA GLN A 120 5.07 3.70 22.03
C GLN A 120 5.56 2.51 22.87
N PHE A 121 4.95 1.33 22.71
CA PHE A 121 5.36 0.11 23.42
C PHE A 121 6.74 -0.37 22.98
N VAL A 122 7.04 -0.41 21.68
CA VAL A 122 8.37 -0.74 21.16
C VAL A 122 9.42 0.29 21.60
N GLY A 123 9.06 1.58 21.64
CA GLY A 123 9.91 2.63 22.19
C GLY A 123 10.18 2.44 23.69
N VAL A 124 9.17 2.06 24.47
CA VAL A 124 9.29 1.76 25.91
C VAL A 124 10.14 0.50 26.14
N VAL A 125 9.89 -0.59 25.40
CA VAL A 125 10.67 -1.84 25.49
C VAL A 125 12.12 -1.61 25.06
N GLY A 126 12.35 -0.89 23.96
CA GLY A 126 13.69 -0.50 23.51
C GLY A 126 14.40 0.38 24.52
N GLY A 127 13.67 1.29 25.19
CA GLY A 127 14.17 2.09 26.30
C GLY A 127 14.56 1.25 27.51
N ILE A 128 13.75 0.26 27.89
CA ILE A 128 14.05 -0.68 28.99
C ILE A 128 15.31 -1.49 28.68
N ILE A 129 15.47 -1.96 27.43
CA ILE A 129 16.68 -2.68 26.99
C ILE A 129 17.90 -1.75 27.06
N ALA A 130 17.78 -0.50 26.61
CA ALA A 130 18.86 0.47 26.67
C ALA A 130 19.26 0.81 28.11
N ILE A 131 18.29 0.95 29.03
CA ILE A 131 18.53 1.15 30.47
C ILE A 131 19.22 -0.07 31.08
N GLY A 132 18.76 -1.29 30.76
CA GLY A 132 19.42 -2.52 31.20
C GLY A 132 20.87 -2.63 30.71
N TRP A 133 21.14 -2.14 29.51
CA TRP A 133 22.49 -2.04 28.95
C TRP A 133 23.35 -1.01 29.68
N LEU A 134 22.78 0.16 29.98
CA LEU A 134 23.45 1.23 30.73
C LEU A 134 23.78 0.82 32.17
N LEU A 135 22.96 -0.06 32.77
CA LEU A 135 23.15 -0.60 34.12
C LEU A 135 24.06 -1.85 34.14
N SER A 136 24.41 -2.42 32.99
CA SER A 136 25.31 -3.59 32.89
C SER A 136 26.68 -3.43 33.57
N PRO A 137 27.31 -2.23 33.64
CA PRO A 137 28.59 -2.06 34.35
C PRO A 137 28.50 -2.25 35.87
N LEU A 138 27.28 -2.20 36.43
CA LEU A 138 27.02 -2.42 37.86
C LEU A 138 26.90 -3.91 38.23
N VAL A 139 26.82 -4.80 37.22
CA VAL A 139 26.63 -6.25 37.39
C VAL A 139 27.95 -6.93 37.00
N GLY A 140 28.67 -7.50 37.97
CA GLY A 140 30.05 -8.01 37.84
C GLY A 140 30.30 -9.21 36.88
N PRO A 141 31.41 -9.94 37.06
CA PRO A 141 32.10 -10.68 35.99
C PRO A 141 31.52 -12.07 35.74
N TYR A 142 30.30 -12.16 35.22
CA TYR A 142 29.74 -13.41 34.70
C TYR A 142 29.78 -13.40 33.16
N PRO A 143 30.87 -13.88 32.54
CA PRO A 143 31.14 -13.71 31.10
C PRO A 143 30.11 -14.41 30.20
N SER A 144 29.50 -15.50 30.67
CA SER A 144 28.45 -16.22 29.94
C SER A 144 27.15 -15.43 29.83
N LEU A 145 26.79 -14.67 30.87
CA LEU A 145 25.57 -13.85 30.88
C LEU A 145 25.74 -12.62 29.99
N MET A 146 26.94 -12.02 29.99
CA MET A 146 27.31 -10.90 29.11
C MET A 146 27.30 -11.30 27.63
N LEU A 147 27.76 -12.52 27.28
CA LEU A 147 27.74 -13.02 25.90
C LEU A 147 26.30 -13.20 25.39
N VAL A 148 25.40 -13.78 26.21
CA VAL A 148 23.99 -13.99 25.83
C VAL A 148 23.25 -12.66 25.66
N LEU A 149 23.51 -11.67 26.54
CA LEU A 149 22.98 -10.31 26.42
C LEU A 149 23.50 -9.60 25.16
N ALA A 150 24.82 -9.70 24.89
CA ALA A 150 25.43 -9.09 23.71
C ALA A 150 24.89 -9.69 22.40
N MET A 151 24.71 -11.02 22.33
CA MET A 151 24.12 -11.67 21.15
C MET A 151 22.67 -11.23 20.93
N ASN A 152 21.86 -11.14 21.99
CA ASN A 152 20.47 -10.68 21.88
C ASN A 152 20.39 -9.23 21.39
N VAL A 153 21.20 -8.33 21.94
CA VAL A 153 21.22 -6.92 21.53
C VAL A 153 21.70 -6.80 20.08
N THR A 154 22.76 -7.51 19.69
CA THR A 154 23.27 -7.51 18.32
C THR A 154 22.21 -8.01 17.33
N LEU A 155 21.49 -9.08 17.67
CA LEU A 155 20.42 -9.61 16.84
C LEU A 155 19.26 -8.60 16.67
N HIS A 156 18.86 -7.93 17.75
CA HIS A 156 17.81 -6.91 17.69
C HIS A 156 18.23 -5.70 16.84
N VAL A 157 19.46 -5.21 17.03
CA VAL A 157 20.01 -4.12 16.20
C VAL A 157 20.06 -4.53 14.73
N LEU A 158 20.50 -5.75 14.43
CA LEU A 158 20.53 -6.27 13.06
C LEU A 158 19.12 -6.34 12.45
N ILE A 159 18.11 -6.81 13.18
CA ILE A 159 16.71 -6.85 12.72
C ILE A 159 16.20 -5.42 12.43
N VAL A 160 16.50 -4.45 13.30
CA VAL A 160 16.10 -3.05 13.11
C VAL A 160 16.78 -2.46 11.88
N LEU A 161 18.09 -2.69 11.70
CA LEU A 161 18.86 -2.22 10.55
C LEU A 161 18.39 -2.86 9.25
N LEU A 162 18.16 -4.17 9.21
CA LEU A 162 17.60 -4.87 8.04
C LEU A 162 16.19 -4.36 7.71
N SER A 163 15.35 -4.12 8.73
CA SER A 163 14.01 -3.56 8.54
C SER A 163 14.05 -2.12 8.03
N ALA A 164 15.01 -1.31 8.47
CA ALA A 164 15.22 0.05 7.99
C ALA A 164 15.78 0.06 6.55
N TRP A 165 16.74 -0.81 6.26
CA TRP A 165 17.32 -0.99 4.93
C TRP A 165 16.28 -1.49 3.92
N TRP A 166 15.48 -2.48 4.30
CA TRP A 166 14.37 -2.99 3.48
C TRP A 166 13.32 -1.91 3.22
N ARG A 167 13.01 -1.08 4.23
CA ARG A 167 12.10 0.07 4.07
C ARG A 167 12.66 1.10 3.09
N ARG A 168 13.95 1.42 3.14
CA ARG A 168 14.58 2.35 2.17
C ARG A 168 14.55 1.84 0.74
N ARG A 169 14.47 0.52 0.54
CA ARG A 169 14.38 -0.12 -0.78
C ARG A 169 12.95 -0.26 -1.33
N ARG A 170 11.93 -0.09 -0.50
CA ARG A 170 10.54 0.06 -0.96
C ARG A 170 10.40 1.51 -1.40
N GLY A 171 10.35 1.76 -2.71
CA GLY A 171 10.24 3.11 -3.24
C GLY A 171 9.13 3.92 -2.57
N ARG A 172 9.23 5.25 -2.60
CA ARG A 172 8.23 6.16 -2.05
C ARG A 172 7.04 6.22 -2.98
N TRP A 173 5.84 6.00 -2.44
CA TRP A 173 4.61 6.02 -3.22
C TRP A 173 3.97 7.40 -3.10
N TYR A 174 3.50 7.92 -4.22
CA TYR A 174 2.77 9.18 -4.31
C TYR A 174 1.44 8.93 -5.00
N LEU A 175 0.35 9.38 -4.39
CA LEU A 175 -0.96 9.44 -5.03
C LEU A 175 -1.01 10.61 -5.99
N LEU A 176 -1.56 10.35 -7.18
CA LEU A 176 -1.77 11.30 -8.24
C LEU A 176 -3.23 11.17 -8.71
N PRO A 177 -3.78 12.17 -9.42
CA PRO A 177 -5.05 12.00 -10.11
C PRO A 177 -4.97 10.81 -11.06
N ALA A 178 -5.89 9.84 -10.92
CA ALA A 178 -5.99 8.62 -11.74
C ALA A 178 -4.72 7.73 -11.81
N ALA A 179 -3.74 7.93 -10.92
CA ALA A 179 -2.46 7.21 -10.96
C ALA A 179 -1.76 7.15 -9.60
N VAL A 180 -0.70 6.35 -9.57
CA VAL A 180 0.29 6.27 -8.49
C VAL A 180 1.68 6.37 -9.09
N ALA A 181 2.55 7.17 -8.47
CA ALA A 181 3.97 7.18 -8.77
C ALA A 181 4.76 6.45 -7.67
N ILE A 182 5.76 5.68 -8.06
CA ILE A 182 6.71 5.02 -7.17
C ILE A 182 8.11 5.56 -7.49
N VAL A 183 8.78 6.12 -6.49
CA VAL A 183 10.09 6.78 -6.63
C VAL A 183 11.15 6.06 -5.80
N GLY A 184 12.25 5.64 -6.41
CA GLY A 184 13.44 5.13 -5.72
C GLY A 184 13.27 3.73 -5.13
N GLY A 185 12.83 2.75 -5.92
CA GLY A 185 12.65 1.35 -5.51
C GLY A 185 13.56 0.35 -6.25
N ILE A 186 13.59 -0.91 -5.77
CA ILE A 186 14.18 -2.00 -6.55
C ILE A 186 13.34 -2.21 -7.82
N GLY A 187 13.98 -2.18 -9.00
CA GLY A 187 13.32 -2.42 -10.29
C GLY A 187 12.92 -1.15 -11.06
N SER A 188 12.96 0.02 -10.43
CA SER A 188 12.87 1.29 -11.16
C SER A 188 14.22 1.57 -11.82
N GLY A 189 14.29 1.58 -13.15
CA GLY A 189 15.51 1.78 -13.96
C GLY A 189 16.20 3.15 -13.72
N PRO A 190 17.11 3.59 -14.60
CA PRO A 190 17.79 4.87 -14.44
C PRO A 190 16.77 6.03 -14.36
N GLY A 191 16.77 6.75 -13.24
CA GLY A 191 15.77 7.78 -12.90
C GLY A 191 14.69 7.36 -11.90
N GLY A 192 14.64 6.08 -11.50
CA GLY A 192 13.96 5.63 -10.28
C GLY A 192 12.44 5.82 -10.22
N LEU A 193 11.77 6.25 -11.29
CA LEU A 193 10.36 6.65 -11.29
C LEU A 193 9.51 5.66 -12.10
N ILE A 194 8.47 5.10 -11.47
CA ILE A 194 7.46 4.26 -12.12
C ILE A 194 6.11 4.96 -11.97
N ARG A 195 5.36 5.10 -13.06
CA ARG A 195 3.99 5.62 -13.06
C ARG A 195 3.02 4.50 -13.39
N LEU A 196 2.07 4.24 -12.51
CA LEU A 196 1.04 3.23 -12.63
C LEU A 196 -0.31 3.94 -12.74
N THR A 197 -1.05 3.71 -13.83
CA THR A 197 -2.30 4.44 -14.10
C THR A 197 -3.50 3.52 -13.99
N ARG A 198 -4.69 4.06 -13.79
CA ARG A 198 -5.91 3.24 -13.77
C ARG A 198 -6.22 2.53 -15.08
N PHE A 199 -5.66 2.99 -16.20
CA PHE A 199 -5.96 2.48 -17.54
C PHE A 199 -5.17 1.22 -17.88
N ASP A 200 -4.01 1.02 -17.25
CA ASP A 200 -3.10 -0.10 -17.51
C ASP A 200 -2.81 -0.95 -16.28
N THR A 201 -3.38 -0.57 -15.13
CA THR A 201 -3.13 -1.21 -13.85
C THR A 201 -4.43 -1.55 -13.13
N VAL A 202 -4.57 -2.82 -12.75
CA VAL A 202 -5.65 -3.28 -11.86
C VAL A 202 -5.28 -2.93 -10.43
N ALA A 203 -6.17 -2.23 -9.73
CA ALA A 203 -6.01 -1.94 -8.32
C ALA A 203 -6.75 -2.96 -7.45
N ILE A 204 -6.12 -3.40 -6.37
CA ILE A 204 -6.70 -4.31 -5.38
C ILE A 204 -6.55 -3.65 -4.01
N VAL A 205 -7.66 -3.36 -3.35
CA VAL A 205 -7.68 -2.84 -1.98
C VAL A 205 -8.24 -3.92 -1.08
N ARG A 206 -7.41 -4.44 -0.18
CA ARG A 206 -7.80 -5.53 0.72
C ARG A 206 -7.07 -5.40 2.04
N GLU A 207 -7.58 -6.04 3.07
CA GLU A 207 -6.77 -6.23 4.27
C GLU A 207 -5.77 -7.36 4.07
N THR A 208 -4.63 -7.24 4.72
CA THR A 208 -3.58 -8.24 4.72
C THR A 208 -3.05 -8.45 6.14
N GLU A 209 -2.69 -9.68 6.45
CA GLU A 209 -2.07 -9.99 7.72
C GLU A 209 -0.61 -9.54 7.70
N THR A 210 -0.25 -8.82 8.75
CA THR A 210 1.12 -8.45 9.08
C THR A 210 1.43 -8.93 10.49
N VAL A 211 2.71 -8.88 10.90
CA VAL A 211 3.12 -9.21 12.27
C VAL A 211 2.37 -8.35 13.31
N GLU A 212 1.95 -7.15 12.92
CA GLU A 212 1.25 -6.19 13.79
C GLU A 212 -0.29 -6.37 13.77
N GLY A 213 -0.80 -7.30 12.97
CA GLY A 213 -2.21 -7.58 12.77
C GLY A 213 -2.69 -7.33 11.33
N THR A 214 -4.01 -7.30 11.17
CA THR A 214 -4.67 -7.11 9.88
C THR A 214 -4.72 -5.61 9.53
N VAL A 215 -4.11 -5.24 8.40
CA VAL A 215 -4.03 -3.84 7.95
C VAL A 215 -4.46 -3.72 6.48
N PRO A 216 -5.05 -2.58 6.07
CA PRO A 216 -5.31 -2.33 4.66
C PRO A 216 -4.02 -2.30 3.83
N ALA A 217 -4.11 -2.81 2.61
CA ALA A 217 -3.05 -2.74 1.62
C ALA A 217 -3.64 -2.45 0.25
N VAL A 218 -2.89 -1.65 -0.51
CA VAL A 218 -3.11 -1.43 -1.94
C VAL A 218 -2.12 -2.30 -2.68
N GLU A 219 -2.64 -3.10 -3.61
CA GLU A 219 -1.84 -3.83 -4.58
C GLU A 219 -2.21 -3.38 -5.98
N LEU A 220 -1.19 -3.15 -6.79
CA LEU A 220 -1.30 -2.70 -8.16
C LEU A 220 -0.70 -3.79 -9.05
N ILE A 221 -1.48 -4.25 -10.03
CA ILE A 221 -1.07 -5.27 -10.98
C ILE A 221 -1.12 -4.66 -12.38
N THR A 222 0.03 -4.51 -13.02
CA THR A 222 0.12 -3.94 -14.37
C THR A 222 -0.40 -4.92 -15.41
N SER A 223 -0.71 -4.41 -16.60
CA SER A 223 -1.02 -5.20 -17.80
C SER A 223 0.09 -6.21 -18.16
N THR A 224 1.34 -5.91 -17.83
CA THR A 224 2.50 -6.81 -18.00
C THR A 224 2.60 -7.88 -16.90
N GLY A 225 1.76 -7.81 -15.87
CA GLY A 225 1.79 -8.75 -14.75
C GLY A 225 2.86 -8.42 -13.70
N GLU A 226 3.42 -7.22 -13.69
CA GLU A 226 4.19 -6.74 -12.54
C GLU A 226 3.26 -6.46 -11.36
N ARG A 227 3.76 -6.64 -10.14
CA ARG A 227 2.98 -6.45 -8.92
C ARG A 227 3.70 -5.51 -7.97
N TYR A 228 2.99 -4.48 -7.56
CA TYR A 228 3.43 -3.49 -6.59
C TYR A 228 2.47 -3.55 -5.40
N ARG A 229 3.01 -3.52 -4.19
CA ARG A 229 2.21 -3.60 -2.97
C ARG A 229 2.67 -2.57 -1.96
N TYR A 230 1.72 -1.87 -1.38
CA TYR A 230 1.94 -0.89 -0.33
C TYR A 230 0.92 -1.06 0.79
N VAL A 231 1.39 -1.08 2.03
CA VAL A 231 0.53 -1.10 3.21
C VAL A 231 0.10 0.33 3.49
N VAL A 232 -1.20 0.54 3.65
CA VAL A 232 -1.80 1.86 3.80
C VAL A 232 -2.65 1.93 5.06
N THR A 233 -2.87 3.14 5.56
CA THR A 233 -3.92 3.37 6.55
C THR A 233 -5.31 3.30 5.90
N GLU A 234 -6.37 3.20 6.71
CA GLU A 234 -7.75 3.26 6.19
C GLU A 234 -7.99 4.55 5.40
N ARG A 235 -7.47 5.67 5.91
CA ARG A 235 -7.55 6.98 5.26
C ARG A 235 -6.76 7.04 3.96
N GLU A 236 -5.54 6.53 3.93
CA GLU A 236 -4.74 6.44 2.71
C GLU A 236 -5.41 5.55 1.66
N ALA A 237 -6.07 4.47 2.07
CA ALA A 237 -6.87 3.63 1.17
C ALA A 237 -8.06 4.40 0.58
N LEU A 238 -8.77 5.18 1.39
CA LEU A 238 -9.86 6.07 0.92
C LEU A 238 -9.32 7.13 -0.04
N ALA A 239 -8.23 7.82 0.31
CA ALA A 239 -7.57 8.79 -0.55
C ALA A 239 -7.15 8.16 -1.89
N PHE A 240 -6.58 6.96 -1.84
CA PHE A 240 -6.22 6.20 -3.04
C PHE A 240 -7.45 5.93 -3.91
N LEU A 241 -8.55 5.44 -3.34
CA LEU A 241 -9.78 5.17 -4.10
C LEU A 241 -10.37 6.45 -4.71
N ALA A 242 -10.37 7.57 -3.99
CA ALA A 242 -10.84 8.86 -4.49
C ALA A 242 -9.94 9.39 -5.63
N ALA A 243 -8.62 9.31 -5.45
CA ALA A 243 -7.64 9.70 -6.45
C ALA A 243 -7.72 8.85 -7.73
N TRP A 244 -7.85 7.52 -7.59
CA TRP A 244 -7.96 6.58 -8.70
C TRP A 244 -9.19 6.83 -9.57
N GLN A 245 -10.29 7.31 -8.97
CA GLN A 245 -11.51 7.70 -9.67
C GLN A 245 -11.45 9.10 -10.28
N SER A 246 -10.40 9.89 -10.05
CA SER A 246 -10.36 11.29 -10.50
C SER A 246 -10.66 11.41 -12.01
N PRO A 247 -11.53 12.34 -12.44
CA PRO A 247 -11.78 12.55 -13.87
C PRO A 247 -10.62 13.23 -14.58
N ARG A 248 -9.63 13.76 -13.83
CA ARG A 248 -8.44 14.40 -14.39
C ARG A 248 -7.48 13.33 -14.93
N PRO A 249 -6.81 13.61 -16.07
CA PRO A 249 -5.81 12.70 -16.59
C PRO A 249 -4.63 12.61 -15.63
N PRO A 250 -3.92 11.46 -15.60
CA PRO A 250 -2.72 11.32 -14.80
C PRO A 250 -1.60 12.18 -15.38
N PRO A 251 -0.78 12.83 -14.53
CA PRO A 251 0.33 13.65 -15.00
C PRO A 251 1.33 12.83 -15.81
N SER A 252 2.00 13.47 -16.76
CA SER A 252 3.01 12.84 -17.61
C SER A 252 4.25 12.45 -16.79
N LEU A 253 5.07 11.53 -17.32
CA LEU A 253 6.34 11.19 -16.64
C LEU A 253 7.31 12.38 -16.56
N GLU A 254 7.22 13.32 -17.51
CA GLU A 254 8.03 14.53 -17.55
C GLU A 254 7.58 15.51 -16.46
N GLU A 255 6.27 15.77 -16.36
CA GLU A 255 5.67 16.58 -15.29
C GLU A 255 6.02 16.02 -13.90
N LEU A 256 5.98 14.70 -13.74
CA LEU A 256 6.37 14.05 -12.49
C LEU A 256 7.84 14.24 -12.13
N ARG A 257 8.74 14.34 -13.10
CA ARG A 257 10.16 14.59 -12.84
C ARG A 257 10.44 16.01 -12.39
N GLU A 258 9.61 16.96 -12.79
CA GLU A 258 9.72 18.38 -12.42
C GLU A 258 9.13 18.68 -11.03
N LEU A 259 8.32 17.78 -10.48
CA LEU A 259 7.66 17.99 -9.18
C LEU A 259 8.68 17.94 -8.03
N PRO A 260 8.82 19.01 -7.22
CA PRO A 260 9.90 19.16 -6.24
C PRO A 260 9.94 18.06 -5.17
N GLY A 261 8.82 17.37 -4.90
CA GLY A 261 8.75 16.21 -4.00
C GLY A 261 9.17 14.87 -4.61
N VAL A 262 9.18 14.77 -5.93
CA VAL A 262 9.61 13.59 -6.70
C VAL A 262 11.08 13.72 -7.10
N THR A 263 11.51 14.90 -7.57
CA THR A 263 12.89 15.16 -7.99
C THR A 263 13.89 15.05 -6.83
N ARG A 264 13.56 15.56 -5.64
CA ARG A 264 14.41 15.43 -4.44
C ARG A 264 14.56 13.99 -3.94
N ALA A 265 13.63 13.10 -4.29
CA ALA A 265 13.69 11.68 -3.94
C ALA A 265 14.44 10.84 -4.99
N ALA A 266 14.55 11.31 -6.23
CA ALA A 266 15.20 10.64 -7.35
C ALA A 266 16.70 10.97 -7.47
N LEU A 267 17.18 12.04 -6.83
CA LEU A 267 18.61 12.33 -6.75
C LEU A 267 19.25 11.48 -5.65
N PRO A 268 20.30 10.69 -5.94
CA PRO A 268 21.12 10.11 -4.89
C PRO A 268 21.67 11.27 -4.05
N GLY A 269 21.40 11.25 -2.75
CA GLY A 269 21.93 12.26 -1.84
C GLY A 269 23.45 12.32 -1.98
N ASN A 270 23.96 13.51 -2.33
CA ASN A 270 25.34 13.88 -2.06
C ASN A 270 25.54 14.00 -0.54
#